data_AF-A0A849TTQ4-F1
#
_entry.id   AF-A0A849TTQ4-F1
#
_cell.length_a   1.000
_cell.length_b   1.000
_cell.length_c   1.000
_cell.angle_alpha   90.00
_cell.angle_beta   90.00
_cell.angle_gamma   90.00
#
_symmetry.space_group_name_H-M   'P 1'
#
loop_
_entity.id
_entity.type
_entity.pdbx_description
1 polymer ?
#
loop_
_entity_poly.entity_id
_entity_poly.type
_entity_poly.pdbx_seq_one_letter_code
_entity_poly.pdbx_strand_id
1 'polypeptide(L)' 'MKDFNLSEWVLKHRSITGFLMVLVLLGGIFAYFQLGQREDPEFTFRVMVVKTFYPGATAVETEQQVTDRLE' A
#
# COMPACT_ATOMS: atom_id res chain seq x y z
N MET A 1 -39.10 -9.13 -15.48
CA MET A 1 -37.99 -9.64 -16.31
C MET A 1 -37.35 -10.75 -15.49
N LYS A 2 -37.08 -11.95 -16.05
CA LYS A 2 -36.44 -13.02 -15.26
C LYS A 2 -35.00 -12.61 -15.00
N ASP A 3 -34.61 -12.55 -13.73
CA ASP A 3 -33.23 -12.26 -13.34
C ASP A 3 -32.29 -13.35 -13.89
N PHE A 4 -31.12 -12.92 -14.36
CA PHE A 4 -30.13 -13.84 -14.90
C PHE A 4 -29.59 -14.76 -13.80
N ASN A 5 -29.77 -16.07 -13.96
CA ASN A 5 -29.26 -17.06 -13.02
C ASN A 5 -27.88 -17.57 -13.47
N LEU A 6 -26.84 -17.10 -12.79
CA LEU A 6 -25.46 -17.46 -13.08
C LEU A 6 -25.19 -18.96 -12.88
N SER A 7 -25.75 -19.58 -11.85
CA SER A 7 -25.56 -21.01 -11.57
C SER A 7 -26.15 -21.87 -12.67
N GLU A 8 -27.36 -21.57 -13.14
CA GLU A 8 -27.99 -22.26 -14.27
C GLU A 8 -27.16 -22.08 -15.56
N TRP A 9 -26.68 -20.87 -15.81
CA TRP A 9 -25.89 -20.56 -17.00
C TRP A 9 -24.56 -21.33 -17.03
N VAL A 10 -23.87 -21.41 -15.89
CA VAL A 10 -22.60 -22.15 -15.74
C VAL A 10 -22.80 -23.65 -16.00
N LEU A 11 -23.89 -24.25 -15.48
CA LEU A 11 -24.19 -25.67 -15.72
C LEU A 11 -24.47 -25.95 -17.21
N LYS A 12 -25.14 -25.02 -17.89
CA LYS A 12 -25.43 -25.12 -19.33
C LYS A 12 -24.19 -24.94 -20.22
N HIS A 13 -23.20 -24.16 -19.78
CA HIS A 13 -22.01 -23.81 -20.58
C HIS A 13 -20.72 -24.42 -20.01
N ARG A 14 -20.76 -25.71 -19.65
CA ARG A 14 -19.66 -26.41 -18.97
C ARG A 14 -18.29 -26.27 -19.65
N SER A 15 -18.21 -26.31 -20.98
CA SER A 15 -16.94 -26.14 -21.71
C SER A 15 -16.36 -24.74 -21.56
N ILE A 16 -17.19 -23.70 -21.66
CA ILE A 16 -16.76 -22.30 -21.50
C ILE A 16 -16.35 -22.04 -20.05
N THR A 17 -17.13 -22.52 -19.08
CA THR A 17 -16.80 -22.38 -17.66
C THR A 17 -15.48 -23.09 -17.33
N GLY A 18 -15.29 -24.31 -17.83
CA GLY A 18 -14.03 -25.06 -17.65
C GLY A 18 -12.84 -24.32 -18.24
N PHE A 19 -12.98 -23.78 -19.46
CA PHE A 19 -11.95 -22.95 -20.08
C PHE A 19 -11.62 -21.72 -19.25
N LEU A 20 -12.63 -20.98 -18.78
CA LEU A 20 -12.42 -19.79 -17.93
C LEU A 20 -11.77 -20.15 -16.59
N MET A 21 -12.14 -21.27 -15.97
CA MET A 21 -11.49 -21.75 -14.76
C MET A 21 -10.00 -22.01 -14.98
N VAL A 22 -9.64 -22.71 -16.07
CA VAL A 22 -8.23 -22.98 -16.40
C VAL A 22 -7.48 -21.68 -16.69
N LEU A 23 -8.10 -20.75 -17.43
CA LEU A 23 -7.50 -19.46 -17.77
C LEU A 23 -7.20 -18.63 -16.52
N VAL A 24 -8.16 -18.53 -15.60
CA VAL A 24 -7.97 -17.81 -14.31
C VAL A 24 -6.91 -18.50 -13.46
N LEU A 25 -6.89 -19.84 -13.43
CA LEU A 25 -5.89 -20.60 -12.67
C LEU A 25 -4.48 -20.36 -13.21
N LEU A 26 -4.27 -20.44 -14.52
CA LEU A 26 -2.97 -20.14 -15.15
C LEU A 26 -2.55 -18.69 -14.95
N GLY A 27 -3.48 -17.74 -15.09
CA GLY A 27 -3.23 -16.33 -14.81
C GLY A 27 -2.84 -16.08 -13.36
N GLY A 28 -3.50 -16.76 -12.41
CA GLY A 28 -3.19 -16.70 -10.99
C GLY A 28 -1.81 -17.27 -10.67
N ILE A 29 -1.44 -18.40 -11.28
CA ILE A 29 -0.08 -18.97 -11.14
C ILE A 29 0.97 -17.99 -11.65
N PHE A 30 0.75 -17.40 -12.83
CA PHE A 30 1.68 -16.41 -13.40
C PHE A 30 1.82 -15.18 -12.50
N ALA A 31 0.69 -14.65 -12.02
CA ALA A 31 0.67 -13.50 -11.11
C ALA A 31 1.38 -13.79 -9.78
N TYR A 32 1.26 -15.01 -9.25
CA TYR A 32 1.95 -15.42 -8.03
C TYR A 32 3.47 -15.37 -8.18
N PHE A 33 4.02 -15.81 -9.31
CA PHE A 33 5.45 -15.70 -9.58
C PHE A 33 5.93 -14.26 -9.82
N GLN A 34 5.03 -13.38 -10.27
CA GLN A 34 5.32 -11.96 -10.47
C GLN A 34 5.15 -11.14 -9.18
N LEU A 35 4.57 -11.73 -8.12
CA LEU A 35 4.29 -11.04 -6.88
C LEU A 35 5.60 -10.86 -6.10
N GLY A 36 6.16 -9.65 -6.20
CA GLY A 36 7.35 -9.27 -5.44
C GLY A 36 7.09 -9.37 -3.94
N GLN A 37 7.92 -10.14 -3.25
CA GLN A 37 7.92 -10.17 -1.79
C GLN A 37 8.68 -8.94 -1.28
N ARG A 38 8.05 -8.17 -0.38
CA ARG A 38 8.72 -7.11 0.37
C ARG A 38 8.90 -7.62 1.79
N GLU A 39 10.12 -8.06 2.13
CA GLU A 39 10.45 -8.55 3.47
C GLU A 39 10.31 -7.42 4.50
N ASP A 40 10.77 -6.21 4.14
CA ASP A 40 10.53 -4.99 4.91
C ASP A 40 9.72 -4.01 4.04
N PRO A 41 8.47 -3.68 4.42
CA PRO A 41 7.72 -2.65 3.72
C PRO A 41 8.41 -1.30 3.91
N GLU A 42 8.51 -0.49 2.85
CA GLU A 42 9.03 0.87 2.95
C GLU A 42 8.16 1.69 3.91
N PHE A 43 8.65 1.91 5.13
CA PHE A 43 7.99 2.82 6.06
C PHE A 43 8.46 4.23 5.76
N THR A 44 7.56 5.05 5.21
CA THR A 44 7.84 6.48 5.04
C THR A 44 7.78 7.16 6.41
N PHE A 45 8.92 7.30 7.07
CA PHE A 45 9.04 8.16 8.26
C PHE A 45 8.80 9.62 7.85
N ARG A 46 7.63 10.16 8.17
CA ARG A 46 7.29 11.57 7.97
C ARG A 46 7.90 12.40 9.09
N VAL A 47 9.22 12.49 9.11
CA VAL A 47 9.97 13.33 10.05
C VAL A 47 10.55 14.53 9.32
N MET A 48 10.45 15.70 9.94
CA MET A 48 11.06 16.94 9.44
C MET A 48 12.07 17.40 10.49
N VAL A 49 13.30 17.65 10.07
CA VAL A 49 14.35 18.16 10.95
C VAL A 49 14.46 19.67 10.73
N VAL A 50 14.13 20.45 11.75
CA VAL A 50 14.32 21.91 11.75
C VAL A 50 15.59 22.22 12.53
N LYS A 51 16.53 22.94 11.91
CA LYS A 51 17.78 23.38 12.56
C LYS A 51 17.81 24.90 12.64
N THR A 52 18.06 25.43 13.82
CA THR A 52 18.26 26.86 14.05
C THR A 52 19.62 27.12 14.68
N PHE A 53 20.26 28.19 14.24
CA PHE A 53 21.57 28.60 14.73
C PHE A 53 21.44 29.98 15.39
N TYR A 54 21.74 30.06 16.70
CA TYR A 54 21.72 31.30 17.46
C TYR A 54 23.07 31.52 18.18
N PRO A 55 24.08 32.05 17.47
CA PRO A 55 25.43 32.16 18.00
C PRO A 55 25.54 33.22 19.10
N GLY A 56 26.29 32.91 20.15
CA GLY A 56 26.60 33.85 21.23
C GLY A 56 25.61 33.87 22.40
N ALA A 57 24.52 33.11 22.31
CA ALA A 57 23.56 32.95 23.40
C ALA A 57 23.88 31.74 24.28
N THR A 58 23.46 31.79 25.54
CA THR A 58 23.53 30.64 26.44
C THR A 58 22.52 29.56 26.02
N ALA A 59 22.70 28.33 26.52
CA ALA A 59 21.77 27.23 26.24
C ALA A 59 20.33 27.57 26.69
N VAL A 60 20.19 28.20 27.86
CA VAL A 60 18.90 28.61 28.42
C VAL A 60 18.23 29.69 27.58
N GLU A 61 18.99 30.68 27.09
CA GLU A 61 18.43 31.72 26.22
C GLU A 61 18.01 31.15 24.86
N THR A 62 18.78 30.20 24.31
CA THR A 62 18.45 29.57 23.03
C THR A 62 17.19 28.70 23.15
N GLU A 63 17.03 27.99 24.26
CA GLU A 63 15.79 27.26 24.58
C GLU A 63 14.59 28.22 24.62
N GLN A 64 14.63 29.21 25.52
CA GLN A 64 13.49 30.11 25.77
C GLN A 64 13.11 31.00 24.57
N GLN A 65 14.10 31.43 23.78
CA GLN A 65 13.85 32.39 22.70
C GLN A 65 13.68 31.73 21.34
N VAL A 66 14.20 30.52 21.15
CA VAL A 66 14.19 29.84 19.85
C VAL A 66 13.41 28.53 19.93
N THR A 67 13.82 27.58 20.76
CA THR A 67 13.16 26.27 20.84
C THR A 67 11.71 26.38 21.29
N ASP A 68 11.42 27.05 22.40
CA ASP A 68 10.06 27.23 22.94
C ASP A 68 9.12 28.00 21.99
N ARG A 69 9.69 28.77 21.05
CA ARG A 69 8.92 29.50 20.03
C ARG A 69 8.64 28.67 18.79
N LEU A 70 9.44 27.62 18.57
CA LEU A 70 9.36 26.73 17.40
C LEU A 70 8.58 25.44 17.69
N GLU A 71 8.50 25.03 18.96
CA GLU A 71 7.55 24.03 19.45
C GLU A 71 6.09 24.48 19.27
#